data_AF-X1P3E8-F1
#
_entry.id   AF-X1P3E8-F1
#
_cell.length_a   1.000
_cell.length_b   1.000
_cell.length_c   1.000
_cell.angle_alpha   90.00
_cell.angle_beta   90.00
_cell.angle_gamma   90.00
#
_symmetry.space_group_name_H-M   'P 1'
#
loop_
_entity.id
_entity.type
_entity.pdbx_description
1 polymer ?
#
loop_
_entity_poly.entity_id
_entity_poly.type
_entity_poly.pdbx_seq_one_letter_code
_entity_poly.pdbx_strand_id
1 'polypeptide(L)'
;MESPYQPTKAKILEIIPETPNIKTFVLKPEDSLEFKAGQFVQLTVPGLGEAPFTPSSSPYEKEKIEVTVMKVGSVTSVLHSLKEEDTIGIR
;
A
#
# COMPACT_ATOMS: atom_id res chain seq x y z
N MET A 1 17.77 -5.06 14.56
CA MET A 1 17.17 -6.23 13.90
C MET A 1 15.75 -5.81 13.54
N GLU A 2 15.52 -5.47 12.29
CA GLU A 2 14.15 -5.24 11.81
C GLU A 2 13.46 -6.59 11.68
N SER A 3 12.29 -6.71 12.28
CA SER A 3 11.49 -7.94 12.23
C SER A 3 10.74 -7.97 10.90
N PRO A 4 10.79 -9.08 10.12
CA PRO A 4 10.06 -9.19 8.86
C PRO A 4 8.53 -9.19 9.03
N TYR A 5 8.06 -9.29 10.28
CA TYR A 5 6.64 -9.27 10.61
C TYR A 5 6.13 -7.88 10.99
N GLN A 6 7.03 -6.91 11.15
CA GLN A 6 6.65 -5.56 11.54
C GLN A 6 6.43 -4.71 10.30
N PRO A 7 5.21 -4.21 10.05
CA PRO A 7 4.99 -3.30 8.94
C PRO A 7 5.74 -1.99 9.16
N THR A 8 6.40 -1.49 8.12
CA THR A 8 6.88 -0.11 8.08
C THR A 8 5.69 0.81 7.78
N LYS A 9 5.74 2.04 8.28
CA LYS A 9 4.71 3.02 7.97
C LYS A 9 4.92 3.50 6.54
N ALA A 10 3.82 3.73 5.83
CA ALA A 10 3.84 4.35 4.51
C ALA A 10 2.79 5.45 4.44
N LYS A 11 3.23 6.62 3.96
CA LYS A 11 2.37 7.77 3.74
C LYS A 11 1.74 7.70 2.36
N ILE A 12 0.45 7.99 2.26
CA ILE A 12 -0.24 8.12 0.97
C ILE A 12 0.13 9.47 0.38
N LEU A 13 0.91 9.47 -0.70
CA LEU A 13 1.30 10.70 -1.39
C LEU A 13 0.23 11.18 -2.37
N GLU A 14 -0.40 10.24 -3.06
CA GLU A 14 -1.37 10.51 -4.11
C GLU A 14 -2.37 9.37 -4.21
N ILE A 15 -3.63 9.70 -4.52
CA ILE A 15 -4.67 8.71 -4.82
C ILE A 15 -5.21 8.97 -6.22
N ILE A 16 -4.95 8.03 -7.12
CA ILE A 16 -5.37 8.09 -8.52
C ILE A 16 -6.67 7.27 -8.68
N PRO A 17 -7.82 7.90 -8.99
CA PRO A 17 -9.04 7.18 -9.27
C PRO A 17 -8.98 6.56 -10.69
N GLU A 18 -8.99 5.23 -10.77
CA GLU A 18 -8.99 4.50 -12.05
C GLU A 18 -10.43 4.29 -12.57
N THR A 19 -11.30 3.84 -11.67
CA THR A 19 -12.73 3.62 -11.90
C THR A 19 -13.50 3.90 -10.61
N PRO A 20 -14.85 3.89 -10.59
CA PRO A 20 -15.62 4.13 -9.36
C PRO A 20 -15.30 3.20 -8.19
N ASN A 21 -14.75 2.01 -8.44
CA ASN A 21 -14.40 1.02 -7.42
C ASN A 21 -12.91 0.62 -7.41
N ILE A 22 -12.05 1.28 -8.20
CA ILE A 22 -10.60 0.99 -8.27
C ILE A 22 -9.83 2.30 -8.07
N LYS A 23 -8.84 2.27 -7.17
CA LYS A 23 -7.92 3.38 -6.93
C LYS A 23 -6.49 2.86 -6.93
N THR A 24 -5.57 3.62 -7.49
CA THR A 24 -4.13 3.42 -7.31
C THR A 24 -3.62 4.34 -6.21
N PHE A 25 -2.94 3.77 -5.22
CA PHE A 25 -2.33 4.51 -4.12
C PHE A 25 -0.84 4.62 -4.38
N VAL A 26 -0.33 5.86 -4.44
CA VAL A 26 1.12 6.12 -4.47
C VAL A 26 1.59 6.27 -3.03
N LEU A 27 2.41 5.33 -2.57
CA LEU A 27 2.83 5.22 -1.18
C LEU A 27 4.31 5.54 -1.04
N LYS A 28 4.67 6.26 0.02
CA LYS A 28 6.06 6.47 0.44
C LYS A 28 6.30 5.77 1.78
N PRO A 29 6.96 4.60 1.77
CA PRO A 29 7.45 3.95 2.98
C PRO A 29 8.42 4.85 3.76
N GLU A 30 8.41 4.78 5.09
CA GLU A 30 9.42 5.42 5.95
C GLU A 30 10.79 4.77 5.77
N ASP A 31 10.81 3.43 5.67
CA ASP A 31 12.00 2.63 5.39
C ASP A 31 12.00 2.14 3.94
N SER A 32 13.18 1.97 3.34
CA SER A 32 13.27 1.50 1.95
C SER A 32 12.63 0.13 1.79
N LEU A 33 11.66 0.01 0.88
CA LEU A 33 10.98 -1.25 0.58
C LEU A 33 11.44 -1.77 -0.78
N GLU A 34 12.30 -2.80 -0.77
CA GLU A 34 12.75 -3.46 -1.98
C GLU A 34 11.89 -4.68 -2.29
N PHE A 35 11.46 -4.83 -3.55
CA PHE A 35 10.72 -6.00 -4.00
C PHE A 35 11.20 -6.46 -5.38
N LYS A 36 10.92 -7.73 -5.69
CA LYS A 36 11.12 -8.31 -7.03
C LYS A 36 9.77 -8.48 -7.72
N ALA A 37 9.78 -8.39 -9.05
CA ALA A 37 8.60 -8.70 -9.84
C ALA A 37 8.07 -10.11 -9.51
N GLY A 38 6.76 -10.20 -9.29
CA GLY A 38 6.09 -11.44 -8.86
C GLY A 38 5.91 -11.57 -7.34
N GLN A 39 6.50 -10.69 -6.53
CA GLN A 39 6.17 -10.59 -5.10
C GLN A 39 4.92 -9.75 -4.85
N PHE A 40 4.38 -9.85 -3.63
CA PHE A 40 3.30 -9.02 -3.13
C PHE A 40 3.74 -8.32 -1.85
N VAL A 41 3.05 -7.24 -1.50
CA VAL A 41 3.15 -6.52 -0.23
C VAL A 41 1.84 -6.67 0.55
N GLN A 42 1.90 -6.55 1.86
CA GLN A 42 0.73 -6.52 2.75
C GLN A 42 0.45 -5.07 3.15
N LEU A 43 -0.69 -4.53 2.74
CA LEU A 43 -1.17 -3.25 3.25
C LEU A 43 -1.96 -3.46 4.53
N THR A 44 -1.56 -2.78 5.60
CA THR A 44 -2.14 -2.88 6.93
C THR A 44 -2.95 -1.64 7.27
N VAL A 45 -4.21 -1.83 7.64
CA VAL A 45 -5.08 -0.81 8.22
C VAL A 45 -5.07 -0.99 9.74
N PRO A 46 -4.50 -0.04 10.52
CA PRO A 46 -4.40 -0.16 11.97
C PRO A 46 -5.75 -0.44 12.65
N GLY A 47 -5.80 -1.47 13.48
CA GLY A 47 -7.01 -1.86 14.23
C GLY A 47 -8.05 -2.66 13.43
N LEU A 48 -7.83 -2.91 12.14
CA LEU A 48 -8.74 -3.72 11.31
C LEU A 48 -8.10 -5.02 10.81
N GLY A 49 -6.90 -4.92 10.23
CA GLY A 49 -6.23 -6.06 9.61
C GLY A 49 -5.44 -5.66 8.37
N GLU A 50 -5.20 -6.63 7.51
CA GLU A 50 -4.29 -6.51 6.37
C GLU A 50 -4.79 -7.28 5.15
N ALA A 51 -4.31 -6.89 3.97
CA ALA A 51 -4.57 -7.60 2.73
C ALA A 51 -3.35 -7.56 1.80
N PRO A 52 -3.09 -8.65 1.05
CA PRO A 52 -1.99 -8.71 0.10
C PRO A 52 -2.34 -8.01 -1.22
N PHE A 53 -1.36 -7.31 -1.79
CA PHE A 53 -1.47 -6.67 -3.10
C PHE A 53 -0.15 -6.76 -3.86
N THR A 54 -0.23 -6.85 -5.18
CA THR A 54 0.96 -6.80 -6.03
C THR A 54 1.32 -5.35 -6.30
N PRO A 55 2.58 -4.94 -6.10
CA PRO A 55 3.06 -3.63 -6.50
C PRO A 55 2.83 -3.40 -7.99
N SER A 56 2.27 -2.25 -8.33
CA SER A 56 1.97 -1.84 -9.71
C SER A 56 3.09 -0.97 -10.31
N SER A 57 4.01 -0.50 -9.47
CA SER A 57 5.20 0.26 -9.88
C SER A 57 6.39 -0.63 -10.26
N SER A 58 7.43 -0.01 -10.84
CA SER A 58 8.70 -0.66 -11.15
C SER A 58 9.47 -1.04 -9.87
N PRO A 59 10.06 -2.25 -9.77
CA PRO A 59 10.95 -2.61 -8.65
C PRO A 59 12.26 -1.81 -8.63
N TYR A 60 12.54 -1.04 -9.68
CA TYR A 60 13.68 -0.13 -9.73
C TYR A 60 13.37 1.25 -9.11
N GLU A 61 12.09 1.56 -8.87
CA GLU A 61 11.70 2.73 -8.08
C GLU A 61 11.81 2.38 -6.60
N LYS A 62 12.59 3.17 -5.86
CA LYS A 62 12.92 2.90 -4.44
C LYS A 62 12.31 3.90 -3.48
N GLU A 63 11.86 5.05 -3.97
CA GLU A 63 11.29 6.09 -3.12
C GLU A 63 9.78 5.90 -2.91
N LYS A 64 9.12 5.26 -3.87
CA LYS A 64 7.67 5.13 -3.91
C LYS A 64 7.26 3.74 -4.38
N ILE A 65 6.10 3.32 -3.93
CA ILE A 65 5.45 2.10 -4.37
C ILE A 65 4.00 2.39 -4.72
N GLU A 66 3.56 1.88 -5.86
CA GLU A 66 2.18 2.03 -6.30
C GLU A 66 1.43 0.73 -6.06
N VAL A 67 0.21 0.84 -5.53
CA VAL A 67 -0.67 -0.31 -5.31
C VAL A 67 -2.07 0.01 -5.80
N THR A 68 -2.53 -0.73 -6.81
CA THR A 68 -3.90 -0.64 -7.31
C THR A 68 -4.84 -1.55 -6.51
N VAL A 69 -5.91 -0.97 -5.96
CA VAL A 69 -6.84 -1.63 -5.04
C VAL A 69 -8.27 -1.51 -5.54
N MET A 70 -8.92 -2.64 -5.76
CA MET A 70 -10.37 -2.72 -5.96
C MET A 70 -11.11 -2.80 -4.62
N LYS A 71 -12.21 -2.06 -4.48
CA LYS A 71 -13.07 -2.06 -3.28
C LYS A 71 -14.00 -3.29 -3.28
N VAL A 72 -13.65 -4.31 -2.48
CA VAL A 72 -14.41 -5.58 -2.42
C VAL A 72 -14.69 -6.09 -1.01
N GLY A 73 -13.78 -5.85 -0.05
CA GLY A 73 -13.88 -6.34 1.33
C GLY A 73 -13.64 -5.25 2.37
N SER A 74 -13.64 -5.64 3.65
CA SER A 74 -13.55 -4.72 4.79
C SER A 74 -12.28 -3.86 4.76
N VAL A 75 -11.11 -4.48 4.56
CA VAL A 75 -9.82 -3.76 4.47
C VAL A 75 -9.81 -2.79 3.31
N THR A 76 -10.17 -3.25 2.10
CA THR A 76 -10.21 -2.40 0.90
C THR A 76 -11.23 -1.28 1.01
N SER A 77 -12.32 -1.47 1.74
CA SER A 77 -13.33 -0.44 1.94
C SER A 77 -12.80 0.70 2.80
N VAL A 78 -12.00 0.39 3.83
CA VAL A 78 -11.33 1.41 4.64
C VAL A 78 -10.21 2.08 3.85
N LEU A 79 -9.37 1.33 3.11
CA LEU A 79 -8.37 1.92 2.21
C LEU A 79 -9.02 2.95 1.26
N HIS A 80 -10.19 2.64 0.70
CA HIS A 80 -10.91 3.55 -0.19
C HIS A 80 -11.48 4.80 0.48
N SER A 81 -11.61 4.82 1.81
CA SER A 81 -11.99 6.01 2.59
C SER A 81 -10.82 6.87 3.03
N LEU A 82 -9.57 6.39 2.88
CA LEU A 82 -8.39 7.18 3.19
C LEU A 82 -8.19 8.31 2.18
N LYS A 83 -7.46 9.33 2.62
CA LYS A 83 -7.06 10.48 1.84
C LYS A 83 -5.54 10.55 1.76
N GLU A 84 -5.06 11.40 0.86
CA GLU A 84 -3.65 11.79 0.84
C GLU A 84 -3.22 12.29 2.23
N GLU A 85 -1.94 12.08 2.53
CA GLU A 85 -1.30 12.33 3.81
C GLU A 85 -1.64 11.35 4.94
N ASP A 86 -2.67 10.51 4.80
CA ASP A 86 -2.92 9.41 5.76
C ASP A 86 -1.77 8.39 5.73
N THR A 87 -1.62 7.65 6.83
CA THR A 87 -0.57 6.64 7.01
C THR A 87 -1.17 5.24 7.15
N ILE A 88 -0.60 4.29 6.42
CA ILE A 88 -0.91 2.86 6.51
C ILE A 88 0.37 2.06 6.82
N GLY A 89 0.23 0.79 7.17
CA GLY A 89 1.38 -0.12 7.24
C GLY A 89 1.63 -0.81 5.90
N ILE A 90 2.89 -1.07 5.58
CA ILE A 90 3.32 -1.87 4.43
C ILE A 90 4.44 -2.85 4.83
N ARG A 91 4.44 -4.05 4.27
CA ARG A 91 5.54 -5.02 4.35
C ARG A 91 5.57 -5.96 3.16
#